data_AF-A0A2E5K1E7-F1
#
_entry.id   AF-A0A2E5K1E7-F1
#
_cell.length_a   1.000
_cell.length_b   1.000
_cell.length_c   1.000
_cell.angle_alpha   90.00
_cell.angle_beta   90.00
_cell.angle_gamma   90.00
#
_symmetry.space_group_name_H-M   'P 1'
#
loop_
_entity.id
_entity.type
_entity.pdbx_description
1 polymer ?
#
loop_
_entity_poly.entity_id
_entity_poly.type
_entity_poly.pdbx_seq_one_letter_code
_entity_poly.pdbx_strand_id
1 'polypeptide(L)' 'MDVKFYLSKTYTQSADHGNFVIHLEGSSNLTGWKEIEAVASEAFNEADNTYTVTLWDIQTLSEGVRFIRMIASDD' A
#
# COMPACT_ATOMS: atom_id res chain seq x y z
N MET A 1 -3.05 23.50 13.82
CA MET A 1 -3.19 22.04 13.64
C MET A 1 -2.74 21.75 12.23
N ASP A 2 -1.63 21.04 12.06
CA ASP A 2 -1.18 20.61 10.73
C ASP A 2 -1.98 19.36 10.35
N VAL A 3 -2.83 19.48 9.33
CA VAL A 3 -3.54 18.33 8.77
C VAL A 3 -2.59 17.65 7.79
N LYS A 4 -2.08 16.48 8.18
CA LYS A 4 -1.27 15.64 7.30
C LYS A 4 -2.18 14.70 6.51
N PHE A 5 -2.06 14.72 5.19
CA PHE A 5 -2.76 13.80 4.30
C PHE A 5 -1.81 12.68 3.91
N TYR A 6 -2.22 11.45 4.16
CA TYR A 6 -1.50 10.23 3.81
C TYR A 6 -2.25 9.51 2.70
N LEU A 7 -1.50 8.95 1.74
CA LEU A 7 -2.09 8.16 0.66
C LEU A 7 -2.15 6.69 1.07
N SER A 8 -3.25 6.01 0.77
CA SER A 8 -3.42 4.58 1.11
C SER A 8 -3.83 3.73 -0.08
N LYS A 9 -3.47 2.44 -0.01
CA LYS A 9 -3.92 1.39 -0.94
C LYS A 9 -4.27 0.14 -0.14
N THR A 10 -5.31 -0.55 -0.58
CA THR A 10 -5.79 -1.80 0.02
C THR A 10 -5.73 -2.90 -1.02
N TYR A 11 -5.21 -4.05 -0.61
CA TYR A 11 -5.17 -5.30 -1.35
C TYR A 11 -5.98 -6.35 -0.59
N THR A 12 -6.80 -7.12 -1.30
CA THR A 12 -7.55 -8.24 -0.73
C THR A 12 -7.41 -9.43 -1.65
N GLN A 13 -7.13 -10.59 -1.07
CA GLN A 13 -7.06 -11.87 -1.79
C GLN A 13 -7.62 -13.01 -0.95
N SER A 14 -7.80 -14.19 -1.57
CA SER A 14 -8.10 -15.42 -0.84
C SER A 14 -6.96 -15.75 0.12
N ALA A 15 -7.29 -16.18 1.34
CA ALA A 15 -6.29 -16.62 2.33
C ALA A 15 -5.65 -17.97 2.00
N ASP A 16 -6.21 -18.71 1.03
CA ASP A 16 -5.62 -19.97 0.54
C ASP A 16 -4.45 -19.72 -0.43
N HIS A 17 -4.25 -18.48 -0.86
CA HIS A 17 -3.05 -18.11 -1.60
C HIS A 17 -1.86 -18.11 -0.65
N GLY A 18 -0.72 -18.63 -1.10
CA GLY A 18 0.51 -18.70 -0.31
C GLY A 18 1.06 -17.32 0.10
N ASN A 19 2.29 -17.32 0.60
CA ASN A 19 2.94 -16.06 0.98
C ASN A 19 3.12 -15.15 -0.24
N PHE A 20 2.97 -13.85 -0.01
CA PHE A 20 3.18 -12.81 -1.01
C PHE A 20 3.91 -11.64 -0.36
N VAL A 21 4.59 -10.87 -1.19
CA VAL A 21 5.26 -9.63 -0.79
C VAL A 21 4.52 -8.45 -1.40
N ILE A 22 4.20 -7.45 -0.58
CA ILE A 22 3.60 -6.19 -1.05
C ILE A 22 4.58 -5.05 -0.89
N HIS A 23 4.79 -4.32 -1.97
CA HIS A 23 5.56 -3.10 -2.02
C HIS A 23 4.64 -1.91 -2.30
N LEU A 24 4.88 -0.80 -1.59
CA LEU A 24 4.32 0.50 -1.92
C LEU A 24 5.38 1.31 -2.65
N GLU A 25 5.02 1.85 -3.82
CA GLU A 25 5.92 2.69 -4.61
C GLU A 25 5.31 4.08 -4.84
N GLY A 26 6.18 5.09 -4.86
CA GLY A 26 5.84 6.47 -5.16
C GLY A 26 6.47 6.95 -6.46
N SER A 27 5.78 7.88 -7.13
CA SER A 27 6.30 8.63 -8.26
C SER A 27 5.79 10.07 -8.26
N SER A 28 6.61 11.02 -8.70
CA SER A 28 6.19 12.42 -8.92
C SER A 28 5.71 12.69 -10.36
N ASN A 29 5.99 11.79 -11.30
CA ASN A 29 5.80 12.03 -12.73
C ASN A 29 5.34 10.80 -13.54
N LEU A 30 4.94 9.72 -12.86
CA LEU A 30 4.50 8.44 -13.45
C LEU A 30 5.57 7.65 -14.23
N THR A 31 6.81 8.13 -14.31
CA THR A 31 7.89 7.45 -15.04
C THR A 31 8.98 6.90 -14.13
N GLY A 32 9.35 7.64 -13.08
CA GLY A 32 10.29 7.17 -12.05
C GLY A 32 9.55 6.63 -10.83
N TRP A 33 9.57 5.32 -10.63
CA TRP A 33 8.96 4.65 -9.48
C TRP A 33 10.04 4.22 -8.50
N LYS A 34 9.79 4.43 -7.21
CA LYS A 34 10.68 4.01 -6.12
C LYS A 34 9.86 3.48 -4.98
N GLU A 35 10.38 2.46 -4.30
CA GLU A 35 9.82 2.00 -3.03
C GLU A 35 9.84 3.13 -2.00
N ILE A 36 8.79 3.16 -1.19
CA ILE A 36 8.55 4.17 -0.17
C ILE A 36 8.18 3.50 1.14
N GLU A 37 8.55 4.13 2.24
CA GLU A 37 8.13 3.68 3.57
C GLU A 37 6.61 3.78 3.72
N ALA A 38 6.04 2.74 4.33
CA ALA A 38 4.62 2.63 4.60
C ALA A 38 4.40 1.93 5.94
N VAL A 39 3.25 2.19 6.55
CA VAL A 39 2.71 1.36 7.62
C VAL A 39 1.70 0.40 7.03
N ALA A 40 1.69 -0.84 7.51
CA ALA A 40 0.78 -1.88 7.09
C ALA A 40 -0.23 -2.22 8.20
N SER A 41 -1.46 -2.54 7.81
CA SER A 41 -2.43 -3.21 8.65
C SER A 41 -2.99 -4.39 7.89
N GLU A 42 -3.07 -5.50 8.59
CA GLU A 42 -3.47 -6.78 8.04
C GLU A 42 -4.73 -7.26 8.76
N ALA A 43 -5.66 -7.82 8.02
CA ALA A 43 -6.90 -8.36 8.55
C ALA A 43 -7.27 -9.64 7.81
N PHE A 44 -7.60 -10.67 8.57
CA PHE A 44 -8.19 -11.91 8.07
C PHE A 44 -9.70 -11.91 8.34
N ASN A 45 -10.48 -12.27 7.33
CA ASN A 45 -11.92 -12.43 7.43
C ASN A 45 -12.27 -13.92 7.27
N GLU A 46 -12.66 -14.54 8.37
CA GLU A 46 -13.05 -15.96 8.41
C GLU A 46 -14.35 -16.25 7.63
N ALA A 47 -15.24 -15.27 7.48
CA ALA A 47 -16.55 -15.49 6.87
C ALA A 47 -16.47 -15.76 5.36
N ASP A 48 -15.46 -15.20 4.69
CA ASP A 48 -15.22 -15.34 3.25
C ASP A 48 -13.83 -15.89 2.91
N ASN A 49 -13.06 -16.29 3.94
CA ASN A 49 -11.69 -16.79 3.82
C ASN A 49 -10.77 -15.83 3.05
N THR A 50 -10.86 -14.53 3.33
CA THR A 50 -10.04 -13.51 2.67
C THR A 50 -9.02 -12.87 3.60
N TYR A 51 -7.87 -12.52 3.04
CA TYR A 51 -6.84 -11.75 3.71
C TYR A 51 -6.73 -10.38 3.05
N THR A 52 -6.74 -9.32 3.86
CA THR A 52 -6.68 -7.93 3.42
C THR A 52 -5.48 -7.24 4.02
N VAL A 53 -4.70 -6.56 3.18
CA VAL A 53 -3.59 -5.70 3.60
C VAL A 53 -3.91 -4.27 3.17
N THR A 54 -3.80 -3.34 4.10
CA THR A 54 -3.85 -1.91 3.81
C THR A 54 -2.49 -1.28 4.10
N LEU A 55 -1.95 -0.58 3.12
CA LEU A 55 -0.71 0.18 3.23
C LEU A 55 -1.03 1.67 3.22
N TRP A 56 -0.48 2.40 4.19
CA TRP A 56 -0.49 3.87 4.21
C TRP A 56 0.94 4.37 4.08
N ASP A 57 1.15 5.24 3.10
CA ASP A 57 2.37 6.02 3.00
C ASP A 57 2.50 6.93 4.24
N ILE A 58 3.72 7.05 4.78
CA ILE A 58 4.01 7.86 5.96
C ILE A 58 4.69 9.19 5.63
N GLN A 59 4.98 9.43 4.36
CA GLN A 59 5.66 10.65 3.95
C GLN A 59 4.72 11.84 3.99
N THR A 60 5.23 12.97 4.46
CA THR A 60 4.49 14.23 4.39
C THR A 60 4.58 14.76 2.96
N LEU A 61 3.43 14.97 2.30
CA LEU A 61 3.39 15.57 0.97
C LEU A 61 3.87 17.02 1.06
N SER A 62 5.12 17.28 0.67
CA SER A 62 5.59 18.65 0.42
C SER A 62 4.99 19.10 -0.92
N GLU A 63 4.02 20.01 -0.86
CA GLU A 63 3.36 20.72 -1.99
C GLU A 63 3.70 20.19 -3.39
N GLY A 64 2.87 19.27 -3.90
CA GLY A 64 3.03 18.69 -5.23
C GLY A 64 2.11 17.50 -5.47
N VAL A 65 1.94 17.14 -6.75
CA VAL A 65 1.22 15.91 -7.13
C VAL A 65 2.17 14.72 -6.96
N ARG A 66 1.74 13.72 -6.20
CA ARG A 66 2.43 12.44 -6.06
C ARG A 66 1.46 11.32 -6.37
N PHE A 67 1.98 10.31 -7.04
CA PHE A 67 1.28 9.09 -7.39
C PHE A 67 1.82 7.97 -6.53
N ILE A 68 0.92 7.10 -6.06
CA ILE A 68 1.30 5.86 -5.41
C ILE A 68 0.71 4.67 -6.14
N ARG A 69 1.46 3.58 -6.20
CA ARG A 69 0.97 2.27 -6.64
C ARG A 69 1.41 1.21 -5.64
N MET A 70 0.67 0.11 -5.68
CA MET A 70 0.91 -1.06 -4.86
C MET A 70 1.24 -2.19 -5.81
N ILE A 71 2.30 -2.93 -5.50
CA ILE A 71 2.74 -4.11 -6.26
C ILE A 71 2.68 -5.28 -5.31
N ALA A 72 1.91 -6.30 -5.67
CA ALA A 72 1.92 -7.60 -5.01
C ALA A 72 2.65 -8.59 -5.93
N SER A 73 3.57 -9.36 -5.37
CA SER A 73 4.27 -10.44 -6.05
C SER A 73 4.24 -11.70 -5.19
N ASP A 74 4.20 -12.85 -5.85
CA ASP A 74 4.43 -14.14 -5.20
C ASP A 74 5.88 -14.18 -4.67
N ASP A 75 6.07 -14.77 -3.48
CA ASP A 75 7.40 -15.03 -2.89
C ASP A 75 8.11 -16.20 -3.58
#